data_AF-A0A2D6STR9-F1
#
_entry.id   AF-A0A2D6STR9-F1
#
_cell.length_a   1.000
_cell.length_b   1.000
_cell.length_c   1.000
_cell.angle_alpha   90.00
_cell.angle_beta   90.00
_cell.angle_gamma   90.00
#
_symmetry.space_group_name_H-M   'P 1'
#
loop_
_entity.id
_entity.type
_entity.pdbx_description
1 polymer ?
#
loop_
_entity_poly.entity_id
_entity_poly.type
_entity_poly.pdbx_seq_one_letter_code
_entity_poly.pdbx_strand_id
1 'polypeptide(L)'
;MTTPETPDSKHPARLTRRLGLGIALAVVVGNVIGSGIYLKPGTIARDGGSLGLIMFVWAFGGLLCILGGLCFAELGTMYPQAGGLYVYLKEAYGRLVAFLFGWIEFLFARPASIGALAVAFTGELPLGENPSDWLVVGVGSGVILAMAAVNIIGVLWGGRVQLVTTVLKVASLVFIICVPLAIGGFGAGSVSLSNYATTSTPADPNLGVRLGAVLLAVMWAYNGWHGITPLAEEVRDPQRNIPLALFGGIGILIVLYVCTNLAYHSVLTMDEMAGAGQKAADR
;
A
#
# COMPACT_ATOMS: atom_id res chain seq x y z
N MET A 1 4.94 -13.18 -58.38
CA MET A 1 3.65 -13.24 -57.66
C MET A 1 3.95 -13.74 -56.25
N THR A 2 4.19 -12.81 -55.33
CA THR A 2 4.43 -13.11 -53.90
C THR A 2 3.09 -13.05 -53.19
N THR A 3 2.60 -14.19 -52.73
CA THR A 3 1.39 -14.29 -51.89
C THR A 3 1.59 -13.50 -50.60
N PRO A 4 0.64 -12.65 -50.18
CA PRO A 4 0.71 -12.00 -48.88
C PRO A 4 0.53 -13.06 -47.77
N GLU A 5 1.47 -13.10 -46.83
CA GLU A 5 1.32 -13.90 -45.61
C GLU A 5 0.10 -13.40 -44.84
N THR A 6 -0.86 -14.29 -44.61
CA THR A 6 -1.98 -14.08 -43.69
C THR A 6 -1.45 -13.93 -42.27
N PRO A 7 -1.87 -12.92 -41.50
CA PRO A 7 -1.44 -12.78 -40.11
C PRO A 7 -1.95 -13.99 -39.31
N ASP A 8 -1.02 -14.71 -38.69
CA ASP A 8 -1.27 -15.91 -37.88
C ASP A 8 -2.15 -15.53 -36.67
N SER A 9 -3.44 -15.86 -36.73
CA SER A 9 -4.47 -15.51 -35.74
C SER A 9 -4.43 -16.39 -34.47
N LYS A 10 -3.34 -17.13 -34.25
CA LYS A 10 -3.21 -18.13 -33.17
C LYS A 10 -2.57 -17.64 -31.89
N HIS A 11 -2.08 -16.40 -31.83
CA HIS A 11 -1.62 -15.83 -30.57
C HIS A 11 -2.74 -15.02 -29.89
N PRO A 12 -3.15 -15.37 -28.66
CA PRO A 12 -4.06 -14.52 -27.91
C PRO A 12 -3.46 -13.13 -27.82
N ALA A 13 -4.29 -12.09 -27.99
CA ALA A 13 -3.85 -10.70 -27.93
C ALA A 13 -3.06 -10.47 -26.64
N ARG A 14 -1.76 -10.23 -26.77
CA ARG A 14 -0.85 -9.98 -25.64
C ARG A 14 -0.85 -8.50 -25.31
N LEU A 15 -0.88 -8.16 -24.02
CA LEU A 15 -0.74 -6.77 -23.59
C LEU A 15 0.65 -6.22 -23.93
N THR A 16 0.72 -4.94 -24.26
CA THR A 16 1.99 -4.32 -24.61
C THR A 16 2.84 -4.10 -23.35
N ARG A 17 4.06 -4.63 -23.35
CA ARG A 17 5.03 -4.46 -22.27
C ARG A 17 5.61 -3.05 -22.21
N ARG A 18 4.95 -2.16 -21.48
CA ARG A 18 5.27 -0.71 -21.43
C ARG A 18 5.66 -0.22 -20.04
N LEU A 19 5.39 -0.98 -18.98
CA LEU A 19 5.70 -0.60 -17.60
C LEU A 19 7.15 -0.97 -17.25
N GLY A 20 8.02 0.03 -17.12
CA GLY A 20 9.40 -0.17 -16.67
C GLY A 20 9.51 -0.34 -15.15
N LEU A 21 10.73 -0.62 -14.67
CA LEU A 21 11.03 -0.81 -13.24
C LEU A 21 10.56 0.35 -12.34
N GLY A 22 10.73 1.60 -12.78
CA GLY A 22 10.30 2.76 -11.98
C GLY A 22 8.79 2.81 -11.74
N ILE A 23 7.98 2.47 -12.74
CA ILE A 23 6.53 2.38 -12.57
C ILE A 23 6.18 1.13 -11.75
N ALA A 24 6.86 0.01 -11.97
CA ALA A 24 6.63 -1.20 -11.17
C ALA A 24 6.92 -0.96 -9.67
N LEU A 25 8.01 -0.29 -9.34
CA LEU A 25 8.33 0.16 -7.97
C LEU A 25 7.27 1.12 -7.44
N ALA A 26 6.82 2.08 -8.26
CA ALA A 26 5.77 3.01 -7.86
C ALA A 26 4.43 2.31 -7.60
N VAL A 27 4.09 1.26 -8.36
CA VAL A 27 2.92 0.43 -8.06
C VAL A 27 3.07 -0.25 -6.71
N VAL A 28 4.20 -0.93 -6.44
CA VAL A 28 4.42 -1.64 -5.16
C VAL A 28 4.39 -0.67 -3.98
N VAL A 29 5.19 0.39 -4.03
CA VAL A 29 5.30 1.38 -2.95
C VAL A 29 4.01 2.17 -2.80
N GLY A 30 3.44 2.67 -3.90
CA GLY A 30 2.25 3.53 -3.89
C GLY A 30 0.96 2.83 -3.49
N ASN A 31 0.85 1.52 -3.75
CA ASN A 31 -0.29 0.72 -3.29
C ASN A 31 -0.23 0.45 -1.79
N VAL A 32 0.97 0.32 -1.22
CA VAL A 32 1.14 0.08 0.22
C VAL A 32 1.05 1.36 1.03
N ILE A 33 1.64 2.47 0.54
CA ILE A 33 1.51 3.76 1.23
C ILE A 33 0.07 4.25 1.09
N GLY A 34 -0.71 4.03 2.13
CA GLY A 34 -2.07 4.52 2.30
C GLY A 34 -2.26 5.15 3.67
N SER A 35 -3.51 5.21 4.12
CA SER A 35 -3.87 5.71 5.46
C SER A 35 -3.27 4.87 6.60
N GLY A 36 -2.85 3.62 6.32
CA GLY A 36 -1.98 2.74 7.10
C GLY A 36 -1.07 3.44 8.09
N ILE A 37 -0.03 4.04 7.53
CA ILE A 37 1.07 4.62 8.28
C ILE A 37 0.70 5.92 9.00
N TYR A 38 -0.40 6.59 8.61
CA TYR A 38 -0.85 7.84 9.21
C TYR A 38 -1.82 7.61 10.38
N LEU A 39 -2.66 6.58 10.31
CA LEU A 39 -3.73 6.33 11.30
C LEU A 39 -3.36 5.25 12.32
N LYS A 40 -2.67 4.18 11.90
CA LYS A 40 -2.37 3.04 12.78
C LYS A 40 -1.34 3.31 13.89
N PRO A 41 -0.39 4.26 13.79
CA PRO A 41 0.59 4.49 14.86
C PRO A 41 -0.04 4.73 16.23
N GLY A 42 -1.18 5.44 16.31
CA GLY A 42 -1.86 5.67 17.58
C GLY A 42 -2.43 4.38 18.20
N THR A 43 -3.11 3.56 17.41
CA THR A 43 -3.61 2.24 17.89
C THR A 43 -2.46 1.30 18.23
N ILE A 44 -1.38 1.34 17.46
CA ILE A 44 -0.16 0.55 17.69
C ILE A 44 0.53 0.97 18.99
N ALA A 45 0.57 2.27 19.31
CA ALA A 45 1.10 2.76 20.57
C ALA A 45 0.25 2.30 21.77
N ARG A 46 -1.08 2.36 21.65
CA ARG A 46 -2.03 1.90 22.67
C ARG A 46 -1.89 0.40 22.96
N ASP A 47 -1.76 -0.42 21.93
CA ASP A 47 -1.69 -1.88 22.10
C ASP A 47 -0.25 -2.35 22.40
N GLY A 48 0.76 -1.67 21.86
CA GLY A 48 2.17 -2.04 21.96
C GLY A 48 2.85 -1.57 23.24
N GLY A 49 2.50 -0.40 23.77
CA GLY A 49 2.96 0.14 25.06
C GLY A 49 4.45 0.49 25.17
N SER A 50 5.28 0.18 24.17
CA SER A 50 6.72 0.48 24.17
C SER A 50 7.27 0.60 22.76
N LEU A 51 8.22 1.51 22.55
CA LEU A 51 8.80 1.76 21.24
C LEU A 51 9.56 0.53 20.71
N GLY A 52 10.27 -0.19 21.58
CA GLY A 52 11.05 -1.38 21.19
C GLY A 52 10.17 -2.47 20.56
N LEU A 53 9.01 -2.75 21.15
CA LEU A 53 8.05 -3.70 20.59
C LEU A 53 7.51 -3.20 19.25
N ILE A 54 7.12 -1.93 19.17
CA ILE A 54 6.55 -1.34 17.95
C ILE A 54 7.57 -1.41 16.80
N MET A 55 8.82 -1.02 17.04
CA MET A 55 9.89 -1.08 16.04
C MET A 55 10.16 -2.52 15.59
N PHE A 56 10.21 -3.45 16.54
CA PHE A 56 10.37 -4.87 16.24
C PHE A 56 9.24 -5.36 15.32
N VAL A 57 7.98 -5.05 15.63
CA VAL A 57 6.85 -5.53 14.83
C VAL A 57 6.79 -4.88 13.45
N TRP A 58 7.15 -3.59 13.31
CA TRP A 58 7.26 -2.95 11.98
C TRP A 58 8.32 -3.60 11.09
N ALA A 59 9.49 -3.91 11.67
CA ALA A 59 10.57 -4.59 10.95
C ALA A 59 10.19 -6.06 10.65
N PHE A 60 9.64 -6.76 11.63
CA PHE A 60 9.22 -8.16 11.49
C PHE A 60 8.09 -8.31 10.47
N GLY A 61 7.08 -7.43 10.51
CA GLY A 61 6.03 -7.39 9.51
C GLY A 61 6.58 -7.15 8.10
N GLY A 62 7.51 -6.22 7.95
CA GLY A 62 8.23 -6.01 6.70
C GLY A 62 8.97 -7.25 6.21
N LEU A 63 9.65 -7.96 7.11
CA LEU A 63 10.31 -9.22 6.78
C LEU A 63 9.31 -10.28 6.30
N LEU A 64 8.15 -10.42 6.95
CA LEU A 64 7.08 -11.30 6.48
C LEU A 64 6.61 -10.91 5.07
N CYS A 65 6.52 -9.61 4.77
CA CYS A 65 6.20 -9.14 3.42
C CYS A 65 7.29 -9.49 2.41
N ILE A 66 8.58 -9.42 2.77
CA ILE A 66 9.69 -9.87 1.90
C ILE A 66 9.56 -11.37 1.62
N LEU A 67 9.29 -12.18 2.64
CA LEU A 67 9.10 -13.63 2.48
C LEU A 67 7.90 -13.94 1.57
N GLY A 68 6.77 -13.25 1.75
CA GLY A 68 5.64 -13.33 0.82
C GLY A 68 6.01 -12.85 -0.58
N GLY A 69 6.79 -11.78 -0.67
CA GLY A 69 7.33 -11.22 -1.91
C GLY A 69 8.19 -12.21 -2.69
N LEU A 70 8.97 -13.08 -2.01
CA LEU A 70 9.71 -14.17 -2.66
C LEU A 70 8.77 -15.14 -3.36
N CYS A 71 7.74 -15.60 -2.68
CA CYS A 71 6.74 -16.51 -3.25
C CYS A 71 6.04 -15.89 -4.47
N PHE A 72 5.64 -14.61 -4.36
CA PHE A 72 4.97 -13.91 -5.46
C PHE A 72 5.92 -13.51 -6.59
N ALA A 73 7.21 -13.32 -6.32
CA ALA A 73 8.23 -13.11 -7.35
C ALA A 73 8.39 -14.38 -8.19
N GLU A 74 8.49 -15.55 -7.56
CA GLU A 74 8.56 -16.83 -8.28
C GLU A 74 7.31 -17.05 -9.15
N LEU A 75 6.12 -16.90 -8.58
CA LEU A 75 4.86 -17.05 -9.32
C LEU A 75 4.70 -16.00 -10.44
N GLY A 76 5.06 -14.74 -10.19
CA GLY A 76 4.97 -13.65 -11.17
C GLY A 76 5.96 -13.75 -12.32
N THR A 77 7.08 -14.42 -12.11
CA THR A 77 8.07 -14.69 -13.17
C THR A 77 7.77 -15.99 -13.92
N MET A 78 7.20 -17.00 -13.26
CA MET A 78 6.76 -18.26 -13.86
C MET A 78 5.49 -18.09 -14.71
N TYR A 79 4.52 -17.29 -14.25
CA TYR A 79 3.28 -16.99 -14.95
C TYR A 79 3.11 -15.48 -15.19
N PRO A 80 3.88 -14.88 -16.12
CA PRO A 80 3.85 -13.44 -16.41
C PRO A 80 2.65 -13.06 -17.30
N GLN A 81 1.44 -13.40 -16.84
CA GLN A 81 0.16 -13.16 -17.49
C GLN A 81 -0.64 -12.12 -16.69
N ALA A 82 -1.54 -11.40 -17.36
CA ALA A 82 -2.48 -10.54 -16.66
C ALA A 82 -3.40 -11.40 -15.76
N GLY A 83 -3.63 -10.94 -14.52
CA GLY A 83 -4.59 -11.57 -13.59
C GLY A 83 -4.04 -12.02 -12.24
N GLY A 84 -2.71 -12.08 -12.05
CA GLY A 84 -2.07 -12.30 -10.75
C GLY A 84 -2.60 -13.56 -10.03
N LEU A 85 -3.14 -13.39 -8.82
CA LEU A 85 -3.68 -14.48 -8.00
C LEU A 85 -4.69 -15.39 -8.73
N TYR A 86 -5.51 -14.83 -9.64
CA TYR A 86 -6.44 -15.65 -10.42
C TYR A 86 -5.70 -16.72 -11.23
N VAL A 87 -4.60 -16.34 -11.88
CA VAL A 87 -3.78 -17.23 -12.70
C VAL A 87 -3.12 -18.29 -11.82
N TYR A 88 -2.58 -17.89 -10.67
CA TYR A 88 -1.89 -18.80 -9.76
C TYR A 88 -2.85 -19.84 -9.16
N LEU A 89 -4.04 -19.41 -8.75
CA LEU A 89 -5.08 -20.30 -8.23
C LEU A 89 -5.61 -21.25 -9.31
N LYS A 90 -5.73 -20.78 -10.55
CA LYS A 90 -6.17 -21.61 -11.67
C LYS A 90 -5.19 -22.74 -11.93
N GLU A 91 -3.90 -22.45 -11.87
CA GLU A 91 -2.86 -23.43 -12.09
C GLU A 91 -2.73 -24.42 -10.94
N ALA A 92 -2.78 -23.94 -9.69
CA ALA A 92 -2.58 -24.78 -8.52
C ALA A 92 -3.81 -25.63 -8.16
N TYR A 93 -5.03 -25.08 -8.32
CA TYR A 93 -6.27 -25.69 -7.81
C TYR A 93 -7.36 -25.87 -8.88
N GLY A 94 -7.08 -25.52 -10.12
CA GLY A 94 -8.00 -25.68 -11.24
C GLY A 94 -9.03 -24.56 -11.38
N ARG A 95 -9.90 -24.73 -12.38
CA ARG A 95 -10.80 -23.67 -12.86
C ARG A 95 -11.84 -23.22 -11.84
N LEU A 96 -12.36 -24.12 -11.01
CA LEU A 96 -13.43 -23.78 -10.07
C LEU A 96 -12.95 -22.78 -9.00
N VAL A 97 -11.78 -23.03 -8.40
CA VAL A 97 -11.21 -22.15 -7.36
C VAL A 97 -10.88 -20.78 -7.94
N ALA A 98 -10.27 -20.74 -9.12
CA ALA A 98 -10.00 -19.48 -9.81
C ALA A 98 -11.29 -18.73 -10.17
N PHE A 99 -12.33 -19.43 -10.63
CA PHE A 99 -13.63 -18.83 -10.93
C PHE A 99 -14.26 -18.20 -9.69
N LEU A 100 -14.27 -18.89 -8.56
CA LEU A 100 -14.79 -18.36 -7.29
C LEU A 100 -14.01 -17.13 -6.82
N PHE A 101 -12.68 -17.17 -6.93
CA PHE A 101 -11.83 -16.00 -6.65
C PHE A 101 -12.18 -14.82 -7.55
N GLY A 102 -12.24 -15.05 -8.87
CA GLY A 102 -12.60 -14.02 -9.85
C GLY A 102 -14.00 -13.45 -9.63
N TRP A 103 -14.96 -14.29 -9.24
CA TRP A 103 -16.34 -13.89 -8.92
C TRP A 103 -16.39 -12.93 -7.72
N ILE A 104 -15.68 -13.27 -6.64
CA ILE A 104 -15.60 -12.42 -5.44
C ILE A 104 -14.87 -11.11 -5.75
N GLU A 105 -13.74 -11.17 -6.45
CA GLU A 105 -12.94 -10.00 -6.82
C GLU A 105 -13.73 -9.03 -7.71
N PHE A 106 -14.45 -9.54 -8.71
CA PHE A 106 -15.14 -8.74 -9.70
C PHE A 106 -16.43 -8.10 -9.16
N LEU A 107 -17.27 -8.86 -8.44
CA LEU A 107 -18.58 -8.37 -8.00
C LEU A 107 -18.54 -7.62 -6.68
N PHE A 108 -17.65 -8.01 -5.76
CA PHE A 108 -17.69 -7.52 -4.38
C PHE A 108 -16.41 -6.76 -4.01
N ALA A 109 -15.25 -7.41 -4.04
CA ALA A 109 -14.06 -6.87 -3.40
C ALA A 109 -13.55 -5.59 -4.09
N ARG A 110 -13.37 -5.61 -5.43
CA ARG A 110 -12.84 -4.45 -6.15
C ARG A 110 -13.83 -3.28 -6.21
N PRO A 111 -15.11 -3.46 -6.57
CA PRO A 111 -16.06 -2.35 -6.58
C PRO A 111 -16.23 -1.71 -5.20
N ALA A 112 -16.32 -2.51 -4.13
CA ALA A 112 -16.45 -1.99 -2.77
C ALA A 112 -15.21 -1.18 -2.35
N SER A 113 -14.01 -1.69 -2.64
CA SER A 113 -12.76 -0.98 -2.33
C SER A 113 -12.63 0.34 -3.09
N ILE A 114 -12.91 0.34 -4.40
CA ILE A 114 -12.87 1.55 -5.25
C ILE A 114 -13.91 2.57 -4.77
N GLY A 115 -15.13 2.14 -4.46
CA GLY A 115 -16.19 3.01 -3.95
C GLY A 115 -15.84 3.63 -2.59
N ALA A 116 -15.34 2.83 -1.65
CA ALA A 116 -14.91 3.32 -0.34
C ALA A 116 -13.76 4.34 -0.45
N LEU A 117 -12.78 4.08 -1.30
CA LEU A 117 -11.66 5.01 -1.54
C LEU A 117 -12.12 6.31 -2.20
N ALA A 118 -13.08 6.25 -3.13
CA ALA A 118 -13.64 7.44 -3.78
C ALA A 118 -14.43 8.31 -2.81
N VAL A 119 -15.22 7.70 -1.91
CA VAL A 119 -15.94 8.42 -0.86
C VAL A 119 -14.96 9.05 0.13
N ALA A 120 -13.94 8.31 0.58
CA ALA A 120 -12.92 8.83 1.48
C ALA A 120 -12.17 10.02 0.86
N PHE A 121 -11.76 9.93 -0.40
CA PHE A 121 -11.15 11.04 -1.12
C PHE A 121 -12.07 12.26 -1.20
N THR A 122 -13.36 12.03 -1.48
CA THR A 122 -14.35 13.11 -1.60
C THR A 122 -14.59 13.82 -0.27
N GLY A 123 -14.50 13.11 0.86
CA GLY A 123 -14.61 13.67 2.20
C GLY A 123 -13.49 14.64 2.57
N GLU A 124 -12.32 14.53 1.94
CA GLU A 124 -11.18 15.44 2.14
C GLU A 124 -11.24 16.69 1.24
N LEU A 125 -12.21 16.75 0.31
CA LEU A 125 -12.42 17.92 -0.54
C LEU A 125 -13.22 19.00 0.21
N PRO A 126 -12.93 20.28 -0.01
CA PRO A 126 -13.65 21.39 0.63
C PRO A 126 -15.04 21.59 -0.02
N LEU A 127 -15.96 20.64 0.19
CA LEU A 127 -17.32 20.63 -0.37
C LEU A 127 -18.36 21.34 0.52
N GLY A 128 -17.90 21.98 1.60
CA GLY A 128 -18.74 22.59 2.63
C GLY A 128 -18.90 21.69 3.85
N GLU A 129 -19.49 22.25 4.91
CA GLU A 129 -19.80 21.49 6.13
C GLU A 129 -20.98 20.54 5.87
N ASN A 130 -20.79 19.24 6.16
CA ASN A 130 -21.79 18.19 5.96
C ASN A 130 -22.42 18.16 4.55
N PRO A 131 -21.63 17.84 3.50
CA PRO A 131 -22.16 17.75 2.14
C PRO A 131 -23.24 16.68 2.04
N SER A 132 -24.24 16.92 1.19
CA SER A 132 -25.29 15.93 0.89
C SER A 132 -24.69 14.62 0.36
N ASP A 133 -25.19 13.47 0.81
CA ASP A 133 -24.73 12.15 0.36
C ASP A 133 -24.69 12.00 -1.16
N TRP A 134 -25.68 12.57 -1.87
CA TRP A 134 -25.72 12.54 -3.32
C TRP A 134 -24.62 13.35 -3.98
N LEU A 135 -24.19 14.46 -3.36
CA LEU A 135 -23.04 15.23 -3.82
C LEU A 135 -21.76 14.41 -3.66
N VAL A 136 -21.58 13.76 -2.50
CA VAL A 136 -20.41 12.91 -2.24
C VAL A 136 -20.34 11.75 -3.23
N VAL A 137 -21.46 11.06 -3.46
CA VAL A 137 -21.56 9.97 -4.44
C VAL A 137 -21.32 10.47 -5.86
N GLY A 138 -21.87 11.63 -6.22
CA GLY A 138 -21.70 12.23 -7.56
C GLY A 138 -20.25 12.59 -7.86
N VAL A 139 -19.57 13.29 -6.93
CA VAL A 139 -18.15 13.64 -7.06
C VAL A 139 -17.27 12.40 -7.06
N GLY A 140 -17.48 11.46 -6.13
CA GLY A 140 -16.74 10.20 -6.07
C GLY A 140 -16.87 9.38 -7.34
N SER A 141 -18.07 9.29 -7.91
CA SER A 141 -18.31 8.63 -9.21
C SER A 141 -17.57 9.34 -10.35
N GLY A 142 -17.53 10.67 -10.34
CA GLY A 142 -16.77 11.47 -11.29
C GLY A 142 -15.26 11.18 -11.22
N VAL A 143 -14.71 11.06 -10.01
CA VAL A 143 -13.29 10.68 -9.80
C VAL A 143 -13.01 9.28 -10.34
N ILE A 144 -13.89 8.30 -10.08
CA ILE A 144 -13.76 6.95 -10.61
C ILE A 144 -13.77 6.96 -12.14
N LEU A 145 -14.72 7.66 -12.76
CA LEU A 145 -14.83 7.76 -14.22
C LEU A 145 -13.61 8.45 -14.83
N ALA A 146 -13.08 9.50 -14.21
CA ALA A 146 -11.87 10.18 -14.65
C ALA A 146 -10.65 9.24 -14.61
N MET A 147 -10.47 8.49 -13.51
CA MET A 147 -9.39 7.51 -13.41
C MET A 147 -9.57 6.34 -14.37
N ALA A 148 -10.81 5.89 -14.60
CA ALA A 148 -11.11 4.88 -15.61
C ALA A 148 -10.74 5.37 -17.01
N ALA A 149 -11.09 6.61 -17.35
CA ALA A 149 -10.72 7.22 -18.63
C ALA A 149 -9.19 7.27 -18.83
N VAL A 150 -8.43 7.69 -17.81
CA VAL A 150 -6.96 7.67 -17.85
C VAL A 150 -6.41 6.27 -18.13
N ASN A 151 -6.96 5.24 -17.46
CA ASN A 151 -6.55 3.85 -17.67
C ASN A 151 -6.92 3.32 -19.07
N ILE A 152 -8.07 3.73 -19.62
CA ILE A 152 -8.51 3.36 -20.97
C ILE A 152 -7.66 4.04 -22.05
N ILE A 153 -7.27 5.31 -21.86
CA ILE A 153 -6.43 6.06 -22.83
C ILE A 153 -5.06 5.39 -23.00
N GLY A 154 -4.51 4.80 -21.94
CA GLY A 154 -3.38 3.89 -22.07
C GLY A 154 -2.61 3.64 -20.80
N VAL A 155 -2.03 2.44 -20.71
CA VAL A 155 -1.27 1.95 -19.56
C VAL A 155 -0.12 2.88 -19.12
N LEU A 156 0.52 3.59 -20.06
CA LEU A 156 1.59 4.53 -19.73
C LEU A 156 1.07 5.76 -18.98
N TRP A 157 -0.14 6.23 -19.27
CA TRP A 157 -0.74 7.36 -18.56
C TRP A 157 -1.16 6.95 -17.15
N GLY A 158 -1.80 5.79 -17.01
CA GLY A 158 -2.07 5.18 -15.70
C GLY A 158 -0.80 5.01 -14.87
N GLY A 159 0.25 4.45 -15.47
CA GLY A 159 1.55 4.29 -14.83
C GLY A 159 2.24 5.61 -14.44
N ARG A 160 2.08 6.69 -15.23
CA ARG A 160 2.59 8.02 -14.88
C ARG A 160 1.83 8.65 -13.71
N VAL A 161 0.50 8.54 -13.70
CA VAL A 161 -0.32 9.01 -12.57
C VAL A 161 0.08 8.27 -11.30
N GLN A 162 0.23 6.94 -11.38
CA GLN A 162 0.73 6.13 -10.27
C GLN A 162 2.10 6.60 -9.76
N LEU A 163 3.04 6.88 -10.69
CA LEU A 163 4.37 7.36 -10.32
C LEU A 163 4.29 8.71 -9.57
N VAL A 164 3.54 9.66 -10.09
CA VAL A 164 3.39 10.99 -9.48
C VAL A 164 2.77 10.89 -8.09
N THR A 165 1.65 10.17 -7.95
CA THR A 165 0.99 10.02 -6.64
C THR A 165 1.89 9.30 -5.64
N THR A 166 2.68 8.31 -6.09
CA THR A 166 3.63 7.61 -5.23
C THR A 166 4.75 8.53 -4.76
N VAL A 167 5.33 9.33 -5.66
CA VAL A 167 6.37 10.30 -5.30
C VAL A 167 5.84 11.30 -4.27
N LEU A 168 4.62 11.81 -4.45
CA LEU A 168 3.99 12.72 -3.48
C LEU A 168 3.79 12.04 -2.11
N LYS A 169 3.28 10.81 -2.09
CA LYS A 169 3.10 10.01 -0.87
C LYS A 169 4.41 9.68 -0.15
N VAL A 170 5.48 9.39 -0.90
CA VAL A 170 6.81 9.18 -0.33
C VAL A 170 7.37 10.50 0.20
N ALA A 171 7.22 11.59 -0.54
CA ALA A 171 7.68 12.90 -0.13
C ALA A 171 6.99 13.38 1.17
N SER A 172 5.70 13.10 1.36
CA SER A 172 5.01 13.43 2.61
C SER A 172 5.57 12.64 3.81
N LEU A 173 5.93 11.37 3.63
CA LEU A 173 6.60 10.59 4.70
C LEU A 173 8.00 11.11 4.98
N VAL A 174 8.78 11.40 3.93
CA VAL A 174 10.12 11.99 4.09
C VAL A 174 10.03 13.34 4.81
N PHE A 175 9.03 14.15 4.51
CA PHE A 175 8.76 15.40 5.23
C PHE A 175 8.51 15.14 6.72
N ILE A 176 7.64 14.19 7.08
CA ILE A 176 7.39 13.81 8.47
C ILE A 176 8.67 13.33 9.17
N ILE A 177 9.53 12.59 8.47
CA ILE A 177 10.81 12.10 9.01
C ILE A 177 11.79 13.24 9.26
N CYS A 178 11.91 14.18 8.31
CA CYS A 178 12.94 15.21 8.35
C CYS A 178 12.59 16.43 9.20
N VAL A 179 11.30 16.78 9.36
CA VAL A 179 10.87 17.97 10.10
C VAL A 179 11.38 17.98 11.55
N PRO A 180 11.22 16.91 12.35
CA PRO A 180 11.77 16.88 13.71
C PRO A 180 13.28 17.05 13.75
N LEU A 181 14.00 16.43 12.80
CA LEU A 181 15.47 16.53 12.72
C LEU A 181 15.94 17.94 12.39
N ALA A 182 15.25 18.62 11.47
CA ALA A 182 15.55 19.99 11.12
C ALA A 182 15.30 20.93 12.32
N ILE A 183 14.12 20.87 12.92
CA ILE A 183 13.72 21.76 14.02
C ILE A 183 14.57 21.50 15.28
N GLY A 184 14.83 20.22 15.61
CA GLY A 184 15.69 19.83 16.73
C GLY A 184 17.15 20.26 16.52
N GLY A 185 17.65 20.25 15.29
CA GLY A 185 18.98 20.76 14.94
C GLY A 185 19.14 22.27 15.13
N PHE A 186 18.05 23.04 15.09
CA PHE A 186 18.03 24.48 15.37
C PHE A 186 17.79 24.82 16.84
N GLY A 187 17.74 23.83 17.75
CA GLY A 187 17.59 24.06 19.19
C GLY A 187 16.18 24.49 19.62
N ALA A 188 15.19 24.42 18.73
CA ALA A 188 13.78 24.53 19.10
C ALA A 188 13.38 23.21 19.77
N GLY A 189 13.01 23.27 21.06
CA GLY A 189 12.83 22.12 21.96
C GLY A 189 11.65 21.17 21.66
N SER A 190 11.42 20.80 20.40
CA SER A 190 10.37 19.87 19.99
C SER A 190 10.82 18.41 19.88
N VAL A 191 12.13 18.13 19.93
CA VAL A 191 12.66 16.76 19.91
C VAL A 191 13.20 16.39 21.29
N SER A 192 12.71 15.30 21.87
CA SER A 192 13.22 14.78 23.14
C SER A 192 13.62 13.32 23.02
N LEU A 193 14.91 13.04 23.25
CA LEU A 193 15.43 11.66 23.30
C LEU A 193 14.80 10.84 24.42
N SER A 194 14.29 11.49 25.48
CA SER A 194 13.58 10.80 26.56
C SER A 194 12.28 10.14 26.07
N ASN A 195 11.67 10.66 25.01
CA ASN A 195 10.42 10.13 24.47
C ASN A 195 10.59 8.68 23.97
N TYR A 196 11.77 8.32 23.47
CA TYR A 196 12.06 6.94 23.06
C TYR A 196 12.05 5.93 24.21
N ALA A 197 12.28 6.39 25.45
CA ALA A 197 12.21 5.58 26.66
C ALA A 197 10.82 5.59 27.32
N THR A 198 9.88 6.40 26.82
CA THR A 198 8.53 6.45 27.38
C THR A 198 7.76 5.16 27.06
N THR A 199 6.97 4.72 28.04
CA THR A 199 6.11 3.53 27.95
C THR A 199 4.73 3.89 28.45
N SER A 200 3.70 3.32 27.84
CA SER A 200 2.32 3.44 28.31
C SER A 200 1.83 2.09 28.83
N THR A 201 0.77 2.12 29.64
CA THR A 201 0.09 0.88 30.04
C THR A 201 -0.66 0.34 28.82
N PRO A 202 -0.30 -0.85 28.30
CA PRO A 202 -0.96 -1.40 27.13
C PRO A 202 -2.41 -1.79 27.46
N ALA A 203 -3.28 -1.78 26.44
CA ALA A 203 -4.69 -2.15 26.59
C ALA A 203 -4.91 -3.56 27.16
N ASP A 204 -4.01 -4.50 26.84
CA ASP A 204 -3.99 -5.85 27.40
C ASP A 204 -2.59 -6.13 27.98
N PRO A 205 -2.47 -6.67 29.21
CA PRO A 205 -1.16 -6.98 29.80
C PRO A 205 -0.45 -8.17 29.14
N ASN A 206 -1.17 -9.06 28.43
CA ASN A 206 -0.62 -10.25 27.82
C ASN A 206 0.23 -9.93 26.58
N LEU A 207 1.51 -10.30 26.61
CA LEU A 207 2.44 -10.04 25.51
C LEU A 207 2.01 -10.65 24.17
N GLY A 208 1.44 -11.86 24.18
CA GLY A 208 0.99 -12.53 22.96
C GLY A 208 -0.18 -11.79 22.30
N VAL A 209 -1.13 -11.32 23.10
CA VAL A 209 -2.27 -10.50 22.62
C VAL A 209 -1.77 -9.17 22.04
N ARG A 210 -0.86 -8.49 22.74
CA ARG A 210 -0.23 -7.24 22.27
C ARG A 210 0.49 -7.42 20.94
N LEU A 211 1.33 -8.45 20.83
CA LEU A 211 2.06 -8.76 19.60
C LEU A 211 1.10 -9.05 18.44
N GLY A 212 0.05 -9.84 18.67
CA GLY A 212 -0.97 -10.13 17.67
C GLY A 212 -1.71 -8.88 17.20
N ALA A 213 -2.16 -8.03 18.11
CA ALA A 213 -2.86 -6.79 17.80
C ALA A 213 -1.99 -5.79 17.02
N VAL A 214 -0.75 -5.56 17.49
CA VAL A 214 0.19 -4.67 16.79
C VAL A 214 0.56 -5.24 15.43
N LEU A 215 0.83 -6.55 15.32
CA LEU A 215 1.15 -7.18 14.04
C LEU A 215 0.00 -7.08 13.07
N LEU A 216 -1.24 -7.28 13.51
CA LEU A 216 -2.43 -7.11 12.68
C LEU A 216 -2.54 -5.68 12.12
N ALA A 217 -2.33 -4.66 12.97
CA ALA A 217 -2.33 -3.26 12.56
C ALA A 217 -1.20 -2.94 11.57
N VAL A 218 0.00 -3.48 11.81
CA VAL A 218 1.15 -3.35 10.91
C VAL A 218 0.92 -4.04 9.58
N MET A 219 0.34 -5.25 9.57
CA MET A 219 -0.03 -5.98 8.35
C MET A 219 -1.09 -5.27 7.52
N TRP A 220 -2.00 -4.56 8.17
CA TRP A 220 -2.91 -3.68 7.47
C TRP A 220 -2.15 -2.54 6.76
N ALA A 221 -1.19 -1.91 7.43
CA ALA A 221 -0.41 -0.81 6.84
C ALA A 221 0.55 -1.26 5.73
N TYR A 222 1.00 -2.52 5.74
CA TYR A 222 1.82 -3.10 4.66
C TYR A 222 1.00 -3.69 3.51
N ASN A 223 -0.33 -3.79 3.62
CA ASN A 223 -1.14 -4.43 2.60
C ASN A 223 -1.03 -3.71 1.24
N GLY A 224 -0.94 -4.47 0.14
CA GLY A 224 -0.95 -3.95 -1.23
C GLY A 224 0.31 -4.20 -2.06
N TRP A 225 1.40 -4.73 -1.46
CA TRP A 225 2.68 -4.95 -2.14
C TRP A 225 2.57 -5.92 -3.33
N HIS A 226 1.62 -6.87 -3.27
CA HIS A 226 1.38 -7.86 -4.34
C HIS A 226 0.68 -7.27 -5.56
N GLY A 227 0.27 -6.00 -5.53
CA GLY A 227 -0.52 -5.33 -6.57
C GLY A 227 0.20 -5.17 -7.92
N ILE A 228 1.51 -5.48 -8.00
CA ILE A 228 2.24 -5.55 -9.28
C ILE A 228 1.96 -6.84 -10.06
N THR A 229 1.57 -7.93 -9.37
CA THR A 229 1.40 -9.25 -10.00
C THR A 229 0.25 -9.33 -11.03
N PRO A 230 -0.89 -8.63 -10.87
CA PRO A 230 -1.91 -8.60 -11.92
C PRO A 230 -1.47 -7.84 -13.18
N LEU A 231 -0.44 -6.98 -13.07
CA LEU A 231 0.12 -6.18 -14.17
C LEU A 231 1.29 -6.87 -14.87
N ALA A 232 1.60 -8.13 -14.53
CA ALA A 232 2.81 -8.81 -14.97
C ALA A 232 3.01 -8.83 -16.50
N GLU A 233 1.93 -8.91 -17.26
CA GLU A 233 1.99 -8.93 -18.73
C GLU A 233 2.34 -7.57 -19.35
N GLU A 234 2.06 -6.47 -18.65
CA GLU A 234 2.38 -5.10 -19.07
C GLU A 234 3.76 -4.65 -18.61
N VAL A 235 4.38 -5.37 -17.67
CA VAL A 235 5.72 -5.11 -17.17
C VAL A 235 6.77 -5.51 -18.21
N ARG A 236 7.69 -4.58 -18.49
CA ARG A 236 8.87 -4.83 -19.32
C ARG A 236 9.81 -5.76 -18.56
N ASP A 237 10.30 -6.81 -19.21
CA ASP A 237 11.23 -7.79 -18.59
C ASP A 237 10.74 -8.28 -17.21
N PRO A 238 9.56 -8.94 -17.15
CA PRO A 238 8.91 -9.27 -15.87
C PRO A 238 9.76 -10.19 -15.00
N GLN A 239 10.57 -11.07 -15.59
CA GLN A 239 11.53 -11.96 -14.91
C GLN A 239 12.52 -11.19 -14.04
N ARG A 240 12.84 -9.96 -14.40
CA ARG A 240 13.76 -9.10 -13.65
C ARG A 240 13.01 -8.02 -12.86
N ASN A 241 12.06 -7.35 -13.49
CA ASN A 241 11.46 -6.15 -12.92
C ASN A 241 10.41 -6.45 -11.85
N ILE A 242 9.69 -7.57 -11.89
CA ILE A 242 8.74 -7.93 -10.83
C ILE A 242 9.49 -8.25 -9.52
N PRO A 243 10.52 -9.13 -9.50
CA PRO A 243 11.30 -9.36 -8.29
C PRO A 243 11.94 -8.08 -7.75
N LEU A 244 12.58 -7.28 -8.61
CA LEU A 244 13.21 -6.03 -8.19
C LEU A 244 12.20 -5.03 -7.62
N ALA A 245 11.00 -4.94 -8.21
CA ALA A 245 9.95 -4.06 -7.69
C ALA A 245 9.42 -4.53 -6.34
N LEU A 246 9.22 -5.83 -6.16
CA LEU A 246 8.76 -6.41 -4.88
C LEU A 246 9.80 -6.17 -3.77
N PHE A 247 11.05 -6.60 -3.97
CA PHE A 247 12.08 -6.46 -2.93
C PHE A 247 12.48 -5.02 -2.70
N GLY A 248 12.72 -4.27 -3.78
CA GLY A 248 13.08 -2.86 -3.68
C GLY A 248 11.95 -2.04 -3.06
N GLY A 249 10.71 -2.28 -3.47
CA GLY A 249 9.54 -1.57 -2.95
C GLY A 249 9.30 -1.89 -1.48
N ILE A 250 9.29 -3.16 -1.08
CA ILE A 250 9.10 -3.57 0.32
C ILE A 250 10.26 -3.06 1.18
N GLY A 251 11.51 -3.11 0.70
CA GLY A 251 12.66 -2.55 1.40
C GLY A 251 12.52 -1.04 1.66
N ILE A 252 12.08 -0.27 0.65
CA ILE A 252 11.78 1.16 0.80
C ILE A 252 10.70 1.38 1.87
N LEU A 253 9.62 0.59 1.84
CA LEU A 253 8.51 0.70 2.79
C LEU A 253 8.95 0.43 4.23
N ILE A 254 9.80 -0.58 4.45
CA ILE A 254 10.37 -0.87 5.78
C ILE A 254 11.12 0.33 6.33
N VAL A 255 12.03 0.90 5.54
CA VAL A 255 12.82 2.06 5.94
C VAL A 255 11.91 3.24 6.24
N LEU A 256 10.99 3.57 5.32
CA LEU A 256 10.07 4.69 5.52
C LEU A 256 9.20 4.50 6.76
N TYR A 257 8.61 3.33 6.98
CA TYR A 257 7.69 3.10 8.08
C TYR A 257 8.40 3.08 9.43
N VAL A 258 9.56 2.45 9.54
CA VAL A 258 10.38 2.48 10.77
C VAL A 258 10.83 3.91 11.06
N CYS A 259 11.40 4.61 10.09
CA CYS A 259 11.84 6.00 10.27
C CYS A 259 10.68 6.94 10.61
N THR A 260 9.50 6.76 10.02
CA THR A 260 8.32 7.57 10.34
C THR A 260 7.87 7.36 11.79
N ASN A 261 7.85 6.12 12.28
CA ASN A 261 7.48 5.87 13.67
C ASN A 261 8.54 6.41 14.65
N LEU A 262 9.83 6.32 14.31
CA LEU A 262 10.88 6.99 15.08
C LEU A 262 10.67 8.51 15.10
N ALA A 263 10.33 9.11 13.96
CA ALA A 263 10.03 10.54 13.89
C ALA A 263 8.83 10.94 14.77
N TYR A 264 7.75 10.17 14.78
CA TYR A 264 6.63 10.41 15.69
C TYR A 264 7.06 10.36 17.15
N HIS A 265 7.76 9.30 17.55
CA HIS A 265 8.23 9.15 18.92
C HIS A 265 9.40 10.06 19.30
N SER A 266 9.97 10.82 18.35
CA SER A 266 10.96 11.86 18.65
C SER A 266 10.31 13.12 19.22
N VAL A 267 9.03 13.34 18.88
CA VAL A 267 8.26 14.53 19.27
C VAL A 267 7.19 14.19 20.30
N LEU A 268 6.56 13.02 20.17
CA LEU A 268 5.43 12.60 21.01
C LEU A 268 5.85 11.48 21.96
N THR A 269 5.36 11.56 23.20
CA THR A 269 5.47 10.48 24.18
C THR A 269 4.58 9.30 23.80
N MET A 270 4.84 8.13 24.38
CA MET A 270 4.03 6.93 24.15
C MET A 270 2.55 7.13 24.53
N ASP A 271 2.29 7.83 25.64
CA ASP A 271 0.93 8.11 26.12
C ASP A 271 0.19 9.08 25.19
N GLU A 272 0.85 10.12 24.67
CA GLU A 272 0.24 11.05 23.71
C GLU A 272 -0.16 10.34 22.41
N MET A 273 0.72 9.46 21.90
CA MET A 273 0.44 8.63 20.73
C MET A 273 -0.73 7.67 20.98
N ALA A 274 -0.74 6.98 22.12
CA ALA A 274 -1.83 6.07 22.50
C ALA A 274 -3.16 6.83 22.65
N GLY A 275 -3.14 8.01 23.26
CA GLY A 275 -4.31 8.87 23.41
C GLY A 275 -4.86 9.38 22.08
N ALA A 276 -4.00 9.68 21.10
CA ALA A 276 -4.43 10.01 19.74
C ALA A 276 -5.11 8.80 19.05
N GLY A 277 -4.60 7.59 19.26
CA GLY A 277 -5.22 6.35 18.80
C GLY A 277 -6.60 6.10 19.38
N GLN A 278 -6.78 6.35 20.68
CA GLN A 278 -8.07 6.24 21.38
C GLN A 278 -9.12 7.14 20.71
N LYS A 279 -8.80 8.43 20.54
CA LYS A 279 -9.71 9.41 19.92
C LYS A 279 -10.08 9.07 18.48
N ALA A 280 -9.17 8.40 17.75
CA ALA A 280 -9.45 7.93 16.40
C ALA A 280 -10.33 6.68 16.36
N ALA A 281 -10.29 5.84 17.40
CA ALA A 281 -11.12 4.63 17.51
C ALA A 281 -12.55 4.93 18.00
N ASP A 282 -12.73 6.03 18.74
CA ASP A 282 -14.03 6.45 19.28
C ASP A 282 -14.89 7.25 18.27
N ARG A 283 -14.38 7.49 17.05
CA ARG A 283 -15.07 8.15 15.93
C ARG A 283 -15.54 7.12 14.91
#